data_AF-A0A699HSA1-F1
#
_entry.id   AF-A0A699HSA1-F1
#
_cell.length_a   1.000
_cell.length_b   1.000
_cell.length_c   1.000
_cell.angle_alpha   90.00
_cell.angle_beta   90.00
_cell.angle_gamma   90.00
#
_symmetry.space_group_name_H-M   'P 1'
#
loop_
_entity.id
_entity.type
_entity.pdbx_description
1 polymer ?
#
loop_
_entity_poly.entity_id
_entity_poly.type
_entity_poly.pdbx_seq_one_letter_code
_entity_poly.pdbx_strand_id
1 'polypeptide(L)' 'MVKFCDISGYICGFRGGGNLAAKSLFWQSRKGQSFVLVFESERERNAAIVLARRYALDCNVVLAGPDDQASLYLL' A
#
# COMPACT_ATOMS: atom_id res chain seq x y z
N MET A 1 -8.31 8.07 -10.14
CA MET A 1 -7.72 8.30 -8.81
C MET A 1 -8.26 7.22 -7.88
N VAL A 2 -7.44 6.22 -7.53
CA VAL A 2 -7.84 5.15 -6.61
C VAL A 2 -7.93 5.75 -5.21
N LYS A 3 -9.09 5.64 -4.56
CA LYS A 3 -9.32 6.20 -3.22
C LYS A 3 -8.80 5.21 -2.19
N PHE A 4 -7.81 5.62 -1.40
CA PHE A 4 -7.10 4.77 -0.44
C PHE A 4 -7.61 4.89 1.03
N CYS A 5 -8.59 5.76 1.30
CA CYS A 5 -9.09 6.04 2.65
C CYS A 5 -10.18 5.05 3.11
N ASP A 6 -9.84 3.76 3.18
CA ASP A 6 -10.67 2.75 3.85
C ASP A 6 -9.92 2.27 5.11
N ILE A 7 -10.58 2.31 6.26
CA ILE A 7 -10.00 2.00 7.59
C ILE A 7 -9.54 0.53 7.69
N SER A 8 -10.03 -0.31 6.77
CA SER A 8 -9.80 -1.75 6.74
C SER A 8 -8.77 -2.20 5.69
N GLY A 9 -8.19 -1.25 4.95
CA GLY A 9 -7.26 -1.55 3.86
C GLY A 9 -5.79 -1.57 4.30
N TYR A 10 -4.95 -2.27 3.53
CA TYR A 10 -3.50 -2.14 3.63
C TYR A 10 -2.83 -2.16 2.27
N ILE A 11 -1.64 -1.55 2.23
CA ILE A 11 -0.78 -1.47 1.06
C ILE A 11 0.61 -1.93 1.46
N CYS A 12 1.17 -2.86 0.71
CA CYS A 12 2.53 -3.33 0.88
C CYS A 12 3.19 -3.65 -0.47
N GLY A 13 4.52 -3.79 -0.47
CA GLY A 13 5.21 -4.38 -1.60
C GLY A 13 4.72 -5.81 -1.84
N PHE A 14 4.57 -6.21 -3.09
CA PHE A 14 4.16 -7.57 -3.42
C PHE A 14 5.25 -8.57 -2.98
N ARG A 15 4.87 -9.57 -2.19
CA ARG A 15 5.80 -10.59 -1.64
C ARG A 15 5.86 -11.88 -2.46
N GLY A 16 5.17 -11.97 -3.60
CA GLY A 16 5.27 -13.12 -4.49
C GLY A 16 6.62 -13.13 -5.23
N GLY A 17 7.27 -14.29 -5.29
CA GLY A 17 8.57 -14.44 -5.95
C GLY A 17 8.46 -14.27 -7.47
N GLY A 18 9.36 -13.47 -8.06
CA GLY A 18 9.46 -13.29 -9.51
C GLY A 18 10.08 -11.94 -9.90
N ASN A 19 10.49 -11.80 -11.17
CA ASN A 19 11.19 -10.61 -11.68
C ASN A 19 10.35 -9.33 -11.65
N LEU A 20 9.02 -9.44 -11.49
CA LEU A 20 8.12 -8.29 -11.38
C LEU A 20 7.85 -7.88 -9.93
N ALA A 21 8.32 -8.64 -8.93
CA ALA A 21 8.02 -8.36 -7.53
C ALA A 21 8.40 -6.93 -7.11
N ALA A 22 9.57 -6.45 -7.56
CA ALA A 22 10.05 -5.10 -7.25
C ALA A 22 9.19 -3.98 -7.89
N LYS A 23 8.45 -4.30 -8.96
CA LYS A 23 7.52 -3.39 -9.64
C LYS A 23 6.06 -3.57 -9.21
N SER A 24 5.79 -4.53 -8.33
CA SER A 24 4.42 -4.90 -7.95
C SER A 24 4.05 -4.39 -6.56
N LEU A 25 2.81 -3.94 -6.44
CA LEU A 25 2.18 -3.51 -5.20
C LEU A 25 1.03 -4.47 -4.89
N PHE A 26 0.95 -4.91 -3.65
CA PHE A 26 -0.25 -5.56 -3.15
C PHE A 26 -1.12 -4.54 -2.42
N TRP A 27 -2.39 -4.46 -2.81
CA TRP A 27 -3.39 -3.61 -2.17
C TRP A 27 -4.58 -4.45 -1.77
N GLN A 28 -4.89 -4.47 -0.47
CA GLN A 28 -6.16 -4.97 0.01
C GLN A 28 -7.06 -3.77 0.33
N SER A 29 -8.14 -3.60 -0.43
CA SER A 29 -9.09 -2.51 -0.20
C SER A 29 -9.99 -2.81 1.00
N ARG A 30 -10.39 -4.07 1.15
CA ARG A 30 -11.21 -4.59 2.25
C ARG A 30 -11.05 -6.11 2.34
N LYS A 31 -11.54 -6.72 3.42
CA LYS A 31 -11.51 -8.18 3.59
C LYS A 31 -12.15 -8.87 2.37
N GLY A 32 -11.42 -9.81 1.76
CA GLY A 32 -11.88 -10.55 0.57
C GLY A 32 -11.75 -9.81 -0.76
N GLN A 33 -11.22 -8.58 -0.80
CA GLN A 33 -10.96 -7.86 -2.05
C GLN A 33 -9.54 -7.28 -2.08
N SER A 34 -8.70 -7.92 -2.88
CA SER A 34 -7.28 -7.56 -3.04
C SER A 34 -6.86 -7.52 -4.50
N PHE A 35 -5.86 -6.69 -4.78
CA PHE A 35 -5.30 -6.45 -6.09
C PHE A 35 -3.78 -6.52 -6.06
N VAL A 36 -3.20 -6.93 -7.19
CA VAL A 36 -1.78 -6.75 -7.48
C VAL A 36 -1.69 -5.74 -8.61
N LEU A 37 -1.03 -4.62 -8.34
CA LEU A 37 -0.78 -3.57 -9.33
C LEU A 37 0.67 -3.65 -9.78
N VAL A 38 0.90 -3.78 -11.08
CA VAL A 38 2.24 -3.78 -11.68
C VAL A 38 2.49 -2.41 -12.28
N PHE A 39 3.64 -1.81 -11.94
CA PHE A 39 4.07 -0.51 -12.44
C PHE A 39 5.11 -0.67 -13.54
N GLU A 40 5.27 0.37 -14.37
CA GLU A 40 6.28 0.38 -15.43
C GLU A 40 7.70 0.37 -14.84
N SER A 41 7.88 1.04 -13.69
CA SER A 41 9.15 1.09 -12.95
C SER A 41 8.99 0.89 -11.45
N GLU A 42 10.06 0.45 -10.80
CA GLU A 42 10.13 0.35 -9.33
C GLU A 42 9.95 1.72 -8.66
N ARG A 43 10.43 2.78 -9.33
CA ARG A 43 10.30 4.17 -8.87
C ARG A 43 8.84 4.59 -8.78
N GLU A 44 8.05 4.29 -9.80
CA GLU A 44 6.61 4.56 -9.80
C GLU A 44 5.89 3.77 -8.72
N ARG A 45 6.21 2.48 -8.56
CA ARG A 45 5.68 1.66 -7.47
C ARG A 45 5.97 2.29 -6.10
N ASN A 46 7.19 2.75 -5.87
CA ASN A 46 7.58 3.40 -4.62
C ASN A 46 6.85 4.74 -4.41
N ALA A 47 6.75 5.56 -5.45
CA ALA A 47 6.01 6.82 -5.40
C ALA A 47 4.53 6.61 -5.07
N ALA A 48 3.90 5.59 -5.65
CA ALA A 48 2.52 5.22 -5.37
C ALA A 48 2.31 4.81 -3.90
N ILE A 49 3.24 4.05 -3.30
CA ILE A 49 3.19 3.71 -1.87
C ILE A 49 3.24 4.97 -1.00
N VAL A 50 4.22 5.84 -1.25
CA VAL A 50 4.42 7.06 -0.45
C VAL A 50 3.20 7.98 -0.55
N LEU A 51 2.68 8.19 -1.77
CA LEU A 51 1.48 9.00 -2.00
C LEU A 51 0.25 8.39 -1.33
N ALA A 52 0.01 7.09 -1.47
CA ALA A 52 -1.14 6.42 -0.86
C ALA A 52 -1.09 6.52 0.67
N ARG A 53 0.09 6.31 1.28
CA ARG A 53 0.30 6.50 2.72
C ARG A 53 0.06 7.94 3.14
N ARG A 54 0.53 8.93 2.37
CA ARG A 54 0.31 10.35 2.68
C ARG A 54 -1.17 10.71 2.64
N TYR A 55 -1.88 10.33 1.58
CA TYR A 55 -3.32 10.59 1.47
C TYR A 55 -4.13 9.88 2.55
N ALA A 56 -3.73 8.68 2.96
CA ALA A 56 -4.38 7.99 4.06
C ALA A 56 -4.16 8.73 5.39
N LEU A 57 -2.95 9.23 5.65
CA LEU A 57 -2.67 10.05 6.83
C LEU A 57 -3.49 11.35 6.83
N ASP A 58 -3.63 12.00 5.68
CA ASP A 58 -4.51 13.19 5.54
C ASP A 58 -5.99 12.84 5.83
N CYS A 59 -6.38 11.56 5.72
CA CYS A 59 -7.68 11.02 6.12
C CYS A 59 -7.73 10.45 7.56
N ASN A 60 -6.68 10.62 8.38
CA ASN A 60 -6.51 9.97 9.69
C ASN A 60 -6.52 8.42 9.66
N VAL A 61 -6.07 7.82 8.56
CA VAL A 61 -5.95 6.36 8.39
C VAL A 61 -4.47 6.00 8.21
N VAL A 62 -4.01 4.95 8.91
CA VAL A 62 -2.64 4.44 8.74
C VAL A 62 -2.66 3.22 7.84
N LEU A 63 -2.00 3.31 6.67
CA LEU A 63 -1.81 2.19 5.75
C LEU A 63 -0.41 1.58 5.94
N ALA A 64 -0.36 0.39 6.52
CA ALA A 64 0.88 -0.35 6.76
C ALA A 64 0.70 -1.82 6.33
N GLY A 65 1.78 -2.54 6.04
CA GLY A 65 1.69 -3.97 5.73
C GLY A 65 1.14 -4.81 6.89
N PRO A 66 0.69 -6.04 6.65
CA PRO A 66 0.06 -6.90 7.66
C PRO A 66 0.97 -7.25 8.85
N ASP A 67 2.29 -7.10 8.71
CA ASP A 67 3.29 -7.29 9.78
C ASP A 67 4.07 -6.00 10.10
N ASP A 68 3.75 -4.89 9.44
CA ASP A 68 4.42 -3.63 9.75
C ASP A 68 3.91 -3.19 11.12
N GLN A 69 4.81 -3.04 12.09
CA GLN A 69 4.51 -2.24 13.27
C GLN A 69 4.28 -0.81 12.79
N ALA A 70 3.03 -0.48 12.47
CA ALA A 70 2.56 0.90 12.45
C ALA A 70 2.71 1.38 13.89
N SER A 71 3.91 1.81 14.25
CA SER A 71 4.19 2.49 15.50
C SER A 71 3.21 3.65 15.57
N LEU A 72 2.15 3.48 16.35
CA LEU A 72 1.17 4.49 16.73
C LEU A 72 1.80 5.65 17.54
N TYR A 73 3.13 5.75 17.56
CA TYR A 73 3.89 6.87 18.06
C TYR A 73 4.11 7.84 16.91
N LEU A 74 3.13 8.72 16.70
CA LEU A 74 3.29 10.12 16.26
C LEU A 74 1.87 10.71 16.21
N LEU A 75 1.30 10.87 17.41
CA LEU A 75 0.53 12.07 17.75
C LEU A 75 1.54 13.16 18.11
#